data_AF-T1CLC3-F1
#
_entry.id   AF-T1CLC3-F1
#
_cell.length_a   1.000
_cell.length_b   1.000
_cell.length_c   1.000
_cell.angle_alpha   90.00
_cell.angle_beta   90.00
_cell.angle_gamma   90.00
#
_symmetry.space_group_name_H-M   'P 1'
#
loop_
_entity.id
_entity.type
_entity.pdbx_description
1 polymer ?
#
loop_
_entity_poly.entity_id
_entity_poly.type
_entity_poly.pdbx_seq_one_letter_code
_entity_poly.pdbx_strand_id
1 'polypeptide(L)'
;LIPEFVGRLPVVATLDELDEAALMSILTEPKNALTKQYRRLFEMEGAELEFRDDALRAVARRAMQRKTGARGLRTILENVLLDTMYDLPTLNEVAKVVVDEAVIDGSTTPYVVYRSEEGQGRAGAEEPRRAAGSLIGRSRTGRRPSAIMNRGFERV
;
A
#
# COMPACT_ATOMS: atom_id res chain seq x y z
N LEU A 1 -44.29 11.26 11.86
CA LEU A 1 -45.11 10.04 11.66
C LEU A 1 -46.40 10.20 12.44
N ILE A 2 -47.54 9.82 11.86
CA ILE A 2 -48.87 9.96 12.49
C ILE A 2 -49.05 8.84 13.54
N PRO A 3 -49.59 9.10 14.74
CA PRO A 3 -49.61 8.13 15.85
C PRO A 3 -50.27 6.77 15.54
N GLU A 4 -51.29 6.75 14.68
CA GLU A 4 -52.02 5.55 14.25
C GLU A 4 -51.14 4.60 13.44
N PHE A 5 -50.15 5.13 12.71
CA PHE A 5 -49.22 4.36 11.91
C PHE A 5 -48.10 3.77 12.77
N VAL A 6 -47.63 4.53 13.77
CA VAL A 6 -46.64 4.08 14.75
C VAL A 6 -47.22 2.95 15.62
N GLY A 7 -48.51 3.01 15.96
CA GLY A 7 -49.20 1.96 16.71
C GLY A 7 -49.32 0.59 15.98
N ARG A 8 -49.09 0.55 14.66
CA ARG A 8 -49.10 -0.69 13.86
C ARG A 8 -47.70 -1.32 13.67
N LEU A 9 -46.65 -0.68 14.17
CA LEU A 9 -45.28 -1.18 14.12
C LEU A 9 -44.79 -1.47 15.55
N PRO A 10 -45.25 -2.58 16.18
CA PRO A 10 -44.94 -2.88 17.58
C PRO A 10 -43.48 -3.27 17.83
N VAL A 11 -42.69 -3.52 16.78
CA VAL A 11 -41.28 -3.89 16.88
C VAL A 11 -40.41 -2.72 16.45
N VAL A 12 -39.58 -2.25 17.37
CA VAL A 12 -38.57 -1.22 17.11
C VAL A 12 -37.20 -1.86 17.28
N ALA A 13 -36.35 -1.74 16.27
CA ALA A 13 -34.96 -2.14 16.32
C ALA A 13 -34.08 -0.92 16.02
N THR A 14 -33.09 -0.68 16.87
CA THR A 14 -32.06 0.35 16.66
C THR A 14 -30.81 -0.32 16.12
N LEU A 15 -30.11 0.36 15.21
CA LEU A 15 -28.82 -0.10 14.70
C LEU A 15 -27.73 0.80 15.26
N ASP A 16 -26.60 0.19 15.60
CA ASP A 16 -25.39 0.91 16.01
C ASP A 16 -24.73 1.59 14.81
N GLU A 17 -24.01 2.68 15.07
CA GLU A 17 -23.21 3.35 14.05
C GLU A 17 -22.02 2.49 13.63
N LEU A 18 -21.65 2.58 12.36
CA LEU A 18 -20.51 1.85 11.81
C LEU A 18 -19.20 2.54 12.18
N ASP A 19 -18.33 1.81 12.89
CA ASP A 19 -16.96 2.22 13.17
C ASP A 19 -15.96 1.59 12.17
N GLU A 20 -14.68 1.95 12.30
CA GLU A 20 -13.61 1.45 11.41
C GLU A 20 -13.50 -0.08 11.47
N ALA A 21 -13.66 -0.66 12.67
CA ALA A 21 -13.59 -2.11 12.86
C ALA A 21 -14.74 -2.85 12.19
N ALA A 22 -15.97 -2.33 12.27
CA ALA A 22 -17.13 -2.87 11.57
C ALA A 22 -16.98 -2.77 10.06
N LEU A 23 -16.38 -1.69 9.53
CA LEU A 23 -16.11 -1.59 8.10
C LEU A 23 -15.04 -2.60 7.65
N MET A 24 -14.01 -2.82 8.47
CA MET A 24 -12.99 -3.85 8.22
C MET A 24 -13.58 -5.26 8.20
N SER A 25 -14.48 -5.58 9.14
CA SER A 25 -15.16 -6.88 9.15
C SER A 25 -16.02 -7.05 7.91
N ILE A 26 -16.80 -6.03 7.52
CA ILE A 26 -17.61 -6.05 6.28
C ILE A 26 -16.75 -6.28 5.03
N LEU A 27 -15.53 -5.73 4.98
CA LEU A 27 -14.62 -5.91 3.86
C LEU A 27 -14.03 -7.32 3.74
N THR A 28 -13.98 -8.11 4.83
CA THR A 28 -13.17 -9.33 4.89
C THR A 28 -13.94 -10.58 5.32
N GLU A 29 -14.83 -10.48 6.30
CA GLU A 29 -15.46 -11.63 6.95
C GLU A 29 -16.65 -12.21 6.18
N PRO A 30 -17.63 -11.41 5.70
CA PRO A 30 -18.82 -11.94 5.05
C PRO A 30 -18.50 -12.88 3.90
N LYS A 31 -19.39 -13.85 3.64
CA LYS A 31 -19.27 -14.74 2.48
C LYS A 31 -19.17 -13.95 1.17
N ASN A 32 -19.92 -12.86 1.08
CA ASN A 32 -19.96 -11.97 -0.09
C ASN A 32 -19.17 -10.67 0.16
N ALA A 33 -18.06 -10.73 0.91
CA ALA A 33 -17.22 -9.56 1.15
C ALA A 33 -16.60 -9.01 -0.15
N LEU A 34 -16.40 -7.69 -0.23
CA LEU A 34 -15.90 -7.04 -1.45
C LEU A 34 -14.51 -7.54 -1.85
N THR A 35 -13.61 -7.75 -0.89
CA THR A 35 -12.27 -8.28 -1.16
C THR A 35 -12.31 -9.65 -1.85
N LYS A 36 -13.23 -10.53 -1.42
CA LYS A 36 -13.44 -11.86 -2.02
C LYS A 36 -14.04 -11.76 -3.42
N GLN A 37 -14.96 -10.81 -3.63
CA GLN A 37 -15.54 -10.57 -4.96
C GLN A 37 -14.47 -10.12 -5.96
N TYR A 38 -13.65 -9.13 -5.60
CA TYR A 38 -12.58 -8.64 -6.49
C TYR A 38 -11.46 -9.65 -6.68
N ARG A 39 -11.08 -10.41 -5.64
CA ARG A 39 -10.15 -11.55 -5.79
C ARG A 39 -10.64 -12.53 -6.85
N ARG A 40 -11.90 -12.94 -6.74
CA ARG A 40 -12.48 -13.88 -7.71
C ARG A 40 -12.53 -13.30 -9.12
N LEU A 41 -12.81 -12.01 -9.26
CA LEU A 41 -12.82 -11.33 -10.56
C LEU A 41 -11.42 -11.37 -11.21
N PHE A 42 -10.36 -11.04 -10.47
CA PHE A 42 -8.99 -11.09 -10.97
C PHE A 42 -8.54 -12.53 -11.27
N GLU A 43 -8.95 -13.50 -10.46
CA GLU A 43 -8.66 -14.93 -10.71
C GLU A 43 -9.24 -15.41 -12.03
N MET A 44 -10.41 -14.89 -12.45
CA MET A 44 -11.03 -15.23 -13.74
C MET A 44 -10.20 -14.72 -14.92
N GLU A 45 -9.47 -13.61 -14.73
CA GLU A 45 -8.52 -13.05 -15.69
C GLU A 45 -7.11 -13.64 -15.56
N GLY A 46 -6.91 -14.62 -14.66
CA GLY A 46 -5.63 -15.32 -14.48
C GLY A 46 -4.62 -14.62 -13.56
N ALA A 47 -5.02 -13.59 -12.83
CA ALA A 47 -4.19 -12.85 -11.88
C ALA A 47 -4.65 -13.01 -10.42
N GLU A 48 -3.72 -13.00 -9.46
CA GLU A 48 -4.04 -12.96 -8.03
C GLU A 48 -4.18 -11.50 -7.55
N LEU A 49 -5.17 -11.20 -6.68
CA LEU A 49 -5.31 -9.87 -6.07
C LEU A 49 -5.06 -9.93 -4.55
N GLU A 50 -4.08 -9.17 -4.09
CA GLU A 50 -3.78 -9.02 -2.67
C GLU A 50 -4.02 -7.59 -2.19
N PHE A 51 -4.89 -7.46 -1.18
CA PHE A 51 -5.00 -6.23 -0.40
C PHE A 51 -4.18 -6.39 0.85
N ARG A 52 -3.29 -5.44 1.10
CA ARG A 52 -2.64 -5.32 2.40
C ARG A 52 -3.61 -4.79 3.45
N ASP A 53 -3.34 -5.10 4.71
CA ASP A 53 -4.18 -4.67 5.84
C ASP A 53 -4.25 -3.14 5.98
N ASP A 54 -3.16 -2.44 5.66
CA ASP A 54 -3.10 -0.97 5.64
C ASP A 54 -4.03 -0.37 4.57
N ALA A 55 -4.06 -0.95 3.37
CA ALA A 55 -4.98 -0.57 2.31
C ALA A 55 -6.45 -0.70 2.75
N LEU A 56 -6.82 -1.82 3.38
CA LEU A 56 -8.19 -2.04 3.84
C LEU A 56 -8.60 -1.03 4.93
N ARG A 57 -7.69 -0.71 5.86
CA ARG A 57 -7.92 0.33 6.87
C ARG A 57 -8.08 1.71 6.24
N ALA A 58 -7.25 2.04 5.25
CA ALA A 58 -7.37 3.30 4.51
C ALA A 58 -8.73 3.43 3.80
N VAL A 59 -9.22 2.34 3.19
CA VAL A 59 -10.56 2.29 2.58
C VAL A 59 -11.65 2.54 3.62
N ALA A 60 -11.57 1.89 4.79
CA ALA A 60 -12.54 2.07 5.88
C ALA A 60 -12.56 3.51 6.39
N ARG A 61 -11.39 4.11 6.66
CA ARG A 61 -11.26 5.51 7.08
C ARG A 61 -11.84 6.47 6.06
N ARG A 62 -11.54 6.27 4.78
CA ARG A 62 -12.05 7.12 3.69
C ARG A 62 -13.58 7.01 3.56
N ALA A 63 -14.16 5.82 3.77
CA ALA A 63 -15.60 5.63 3.78
C ALA A 63 -16.30 6.33 4.96
N MET A 64 -15.66 6.34 6.13
CA MET A 64 -16.15 7.09 7.31
C MET A 64 -16.09 8.60 7.08
N GLN A 65 -14.97 9.12 6.56
CA GLN A 65 -14.80 10.54 6.27
C GLN A 65 -15.85 11.06 5.29
N ARG A 66 -16.22 10.24 4.29
CA ARG A 66 -17.26 10.56 3.30
C ARG A 66 -18.68 10.42 3.85
N LYS A 67 -18.87 9.94 5.09
CA LYS A 67 -20.16 9.68 5.73
C LYS A 67 -21.09 8.79 4.89
N THR A 68 -20.50 7.89 4.11
CA THR A 68 -21.24 6.96 3.24
C THR A 68 -21.45 5.59 3.86
N GLY A 69 -20.79 5.31 5.00
CA GLY A 69 -20.79 4.00 5.65
C GLY A 69 -20.34 2.87 4.74
N ALA A 70 -20.87 1.66 4.95
CA ALA A 70 -20.52 0.47 4.18
C ALA A 70 -20.79 0.60 2.67
N ARG A 71 -21.77 1.43 2.27
CA ARG A 71 -22.09 1.64 0.84
C ARG A 71 -20.94 2.28 0.07
N GLY A 72 -20.15 3.15 0.73
CA GLY A 72 -19.03 3.84 0.10
C GLY A 72 -17.82 2.94 -0.19
N LEU A 73 -17.71 1.79 0.49
CA LEU A 73 -16.57 0.88 0.36
C LEU A 73 -16.40 0.38 -1.08
N ARG A 74 -17.51 0.01 -1.74
CA ARG A 74 -17.50 -0.45 -3.15
C ARG A 74 -16.97 0.66 -4.06
N THR A 75 -17.52 1.87 -3.94
CA THR A 75 -17.12 3.00 -4.78
C THR A 75 -15.64 3.34 -4.62
N ILE A 76 -15.08 3.25 -3.41
CA ILE A 76 -13.67 3.51 -3.19
C ILE A 76 -12.80 2.45 -3.89
N LEU A 77 -13.10 1.17 -3.68
CA LEU A 77 -12.36 0.08 -4.31
C LEU A 77 -12.47 0.11 -5.84
N GLU A 78 -13.65 0.37 -6.37
CA GLU A 78 -13.90 0.42 -7.81
C GLU A 78 -13.11 1.54 -8.49
N ASN A 79 -13.07 2.74 -7.89
CA ASN A 79 -12.26 3.84 -8.42
C ASN A 79 -10.76 3.50 -8.45
N VAL A 80 -10.26 2.79 -7.44
CA VAL A 80 -8.85 2.42 -7.34
C VAL A 80 -8.48 1.34 -8.36
N LEU A 81 -9.37 0.36 -8.54
CA LEU A 81 -9.10 -0.81 -9.37
C LEU A 81 -9.49 -0.60 -10.84
N LEU A 82 -10.23 0.46 -11.18
CA LEU A 82 -10.79 0.67 -12.52
C LEU A 82 -9.72 0.61 -13.61
N ASP A 83 -8.65 1.38 -13.45
CA ASP A 83 -7.57 1.47 -14.44
C ASP A 83 -6.86 0.12 -14.57
N THR A 84 -6.55 -0.52 -13.44
CA THR A 84 -5.91 -1.84 -13.44
C THR A 84 -6.80 -2.90 -14.09
N MET A 85 -8.11 -2.91 -13.83
CA MET A 85 -9.04 -3.84 -14.47
C MET A 85 -9.17 -3.60 -15.97
N TYR A 86 -9.03 -2.35 -16.43
CA TYR A 86 -9.04 -2.01 -17.85
C TYR A 86 -7.79 -2.49 -18.57
N ASP A 87 -6.62 -2.33 -17.94
CA ASP A 87 -5.34 -2.73 -18.52
C ASP A 87 -5.08 -4.24 -18.42
N LEU A 88 -5.62 -4.91 -17.39
CA LEU A 88 -5.35 -6.32 -17.07
C LEU A 88 -5.49 -7.28 -18.27
N PRO A 89 -6.56 -7.21 -19.11
CA PRO A 89 -6.70 -8.10 -20.25
C PRO A 89 -5.65 -7.88 -21.36
N THR A 90 -5.02 -6.71 -21.37
CA THR A 90 -3.98 -6.35 -22.35
C THR A 90 -2.58 -6.69 -21.84
N LEU A 91 -2.41 -6.81 -20.52
CA LEU A 91 -1.13 -7.13 -19.90
C LEU A 91 -0.90 -8.64 -19.93
N ASN A 92 0.08 -9.06 -20.73
CA ASN A 92 0.48 -10.47 -20.77
C ASN A 92 1.19 -10.87 -19.47
N GLU A 93 0.95 -12.10 -19.02
CA GLU A 93 1.69 -12.76 -17.92
C GLU A 93 1.60 -12.10 -16.55
N VAL A 94 0.53 -11.35 -16.24
CA VAL A 94 0.31 -10.85 -14.88
C VAL A 94 0.07 -12.04 -13.93
N ALA A 95 0.91 -12.17 -12.92
CA ALA A 95 0.77 -13.18 -11.88
C ALA A 95 -0.02 -12.65 -10.68
N LYS A 96 0.27 -11.42 -10.25
CA LYS A 96 -0.28 -10.88 -9.01
C LYS A 96 -0.36 -9.35 -9.03
N VAL A 97 -1.41 -8.80 -8.41
CA VAL A 97 -1.62 -7.37 -8.19
C VAL A 97 -1.69 -7.12 -6.69
N VAL A 98 -0.91 -6.17 -6.21
CA VAL A 98 -0.82 -5.80 -4.79
C VAL A 98 -1.27 -4.37 -4.59
N VAL A 99 -2.21 -4.17 -3.67
CA VAL A 99 -2.78 -2.87 -3.31
C VAL A 99 -2.33 -2.51 -1.89
N ASP A 100 -1.72 -1.34 -1.74
CA ASP A 100 -1.29 -0.74 -0.47
C ASP A 100 -2.09 0.53 -0.12
N GLU A 101 -1.80 1.14 1.03
CA GLU A 101 -2.43 2.39 1.46
C GLU A 101 -2.21 3.56 0.48
N ALA A 102 -1.00 3.67 -0.09
CA ALA A 102 -0.66 4.79 -0.98
C ALA A 102 -1.48 4.78 -2.28
N VAL A 103 -1.81 3.59 -2.77
CA VAL A 103 -2.73 3.39 -3.89
C VAL A 103 -4.15 3.84 -3.53
N ILE A 104 -4.64 3.52 -2.32
CA ILE A 104 -5.97 3.96 -1.86
C ILE A 104 -6.06 5.48 -1.74
N ASP A 105 -4.97 6.13 -1.33
CA ASP A 105 -4.89 7.58 -1.25
C ASP A 105 -4.79 8.26 -2.62
N GLY A 106 -4.48 7.49 -3.67
CA GLY A 106 -4.30 7.99 -5.04
C GLY A 106 -2.91 8.57 -5.29
N SER A 107 -1.94 8.22 -4.47
CA SER A 107 -0.55 8.68 -4.61
C SER A 107 0.26 7.83 -5.59
N THR A 108 -0.10 6.56 -5.75
CA THR A 108 0.59 5.61 -6.64
C THR A 108 -0.41 4.71 -7.36
N THR A 109 0.06 4.00 -8.39
CA THR A 109 -0.70 2.92 -9.04
C THR A 109 -0.46 1.58 -8.33
N PRO A 110 -1.38 0.61 -8.44
CA PRO A 110 -1.18 -0.74 -7.91
C PRO A 110 0.10 -1.40 -8.44
N TYR A 111 0.74 -2.23 -7.59
CA TYR A 111 1.94 -2.97 -7.99
C TYR A 111 1.53 -4.23 -8.74
N VAL A 112 2.02 -4.38 -9.97
CA VAL A 112 1.77 -5.54 -10.83
C VAL A 112 3.03 -6.40 -10.90
N VAL A 113 2.88 -7.68 -10.55
CA VAL A 113 3.94 -8.69 -10.57
C VAL A 113 3.68 -9.60 -11.77
N TYR A 114 4.67 -9.70 -12.66
CA TYR A 114 4.63 -10.56 -13.84
C TYR A 114 5.22 -11.94 -13.54
N ARG A 115 4.70 -12.96 -14.22
CA ARG A 115 5.24 -14.31 -14.17
C ARG A 115 6.59 -14.32 -14.90
N SER A 116 7.66 -14.65 -14.19
CA SER A 116 8.96 -14.91 -14.81
C SER A 116 9.03 -16.39 -15.19
N GLU A 117 9.46 -16.73 -16.41
CA GLU A 117 9.66 -18.12 -16.85
C GLU A 117 10.88 -18.82 -16.20
N GLU A 118 11.52 -18.24 -15.18
CA GLU A 118 12.71 -18.81 -14.57
C GLU A 118 12.47 -19.30 -13.14
N GLY A 119 12.26 -20.62 -13.01
CA GLY A 119 12.67 -21.31 -11.81
C GLY A 119 14.20 -21.23 -11.66
N GLN A 120 14.65 -20.79 -10.47
CA GLN A 120 16.01 -20.89 -9.93
C GLN A 120 17.05 -19.87 -10.44
N GLY A 121 17.38 -18.91 -9.56
CA GLY A 121 18.71 -18.32 -9.50
C GLY A 121 18.75 -16.80 -9.55
N ARG A 122 18.63 -16.17 -8.38
CA ARG A 122 19.55 -15.14 -7.85
C ARG A 122 18.93 -14.50 -6.61
N ALA A 123 19.28 -15.04 -5.45
CA ALA A 123 19.46 -14.20 -4.28
C ALA A 123 20.59 -13.22 -4.62
N GLY A 124 20.23 -11.99 -4.95
CA GLY A 124 21.15 -10.88 -5.18
C GLY A 124 20.58 -9.68 -4.47
N ALA A 125 20.88 -9.55 -3.18
CA ALA A 125 20.72 -8.29 -2.47
C ALA A 125 21.56 -7.23 -3.19
N GLU A 126 20.91 -6.30 -3.89
CA GLU A 126 21.57 -5.12 -4.43
C GLU A 126 21.54 -4.02 -3.36
N GLU A 127 22.56 -4.03 -2.52
CA GLU A 127 22.90 -2.98 -1.57
C GLU A 127 23.50 -1.79 -2.34
N PRO A 128 23.13 -0.52 -2.05
CA PRO A 128 23.52 0.61 -2.88
C PRO A 128 25.01 0.91 -2.71
N ARG A 129 25.72 0.93 -3.85
CA ARG A 129 27.13 1.30 -3.97
C ARG A 129 27.38 2.71 -3.41
N ARG A 130 28.04 2.80 -2.25
CA ARG A 130 28.83 3.98 -1.86
C ARG A 130 30.25 3.80 -2.37
N ALA A 131 30.63 4.57 -3.38
CA ALA A 131 32.01 4.71 -3.81
C ALA A 131 32.81 5.46 -2.73
N ALA A 132 33.76 4.78 -2.10
CA ALA A 132 34.80 5.41 -1.30
C ALA A 132 36.15 4.75 -1.60
N GLY A 133 36.99 5.50 -2.32
CA GLY A 133 38.44 5.57 -2.16
C GLY A 133 39.24 4.26 -2.28
N SER A 134 39.69 3.96 -3.49
CA SER A 134 40.85 3.09 -3.74
C SER A 134 42.12 3.70 -3.13
N LEU A 135 42.75 2.92 -2.27
CA LEU A 135 44.13 3.07 -1.78
C LEU A 135 45.12 3.09 -2.95
N ILE A 136 46.01 4.08 -3.01
CA ILE A 136 47.31 3.94 -3.64
C ILE A 136 48.36 4.18 -2.55
N GLY A 137 48.91 3.08 -2.05
CA GLY A 137 50.15 3.08 -1.29
C GLY A 137 51.34 3.16 -2.24
N ARG A 138 52.20 4.17 -2.06
CA ARG A 138 53.62 4.04 -2.33
C ARG A 138 54.42 4.51 -1.13
N SER A 139 55.39 3.67 -0.82
CA SER A 139 56.23 3.60 0.36
C SER A 139 57.36 4.63 0.39
N ARG A 140 57.96 4.73 1.60
CA ARG A 140 59.38 4.97 1.92
C ARG A 140 59.79 6.36 2.45
N THR A 141 59.92 6.38 3.79
CA THR A 141 61.10 6.76 4.58
C THR A 141 61.66 8.20 4.49
N GLY A 142 61.42 8.95 5.56
CA GLY A 142 62.48 9.30 6.52
C GLY A 142 63.31 10.57 6.26
N ARG A 143 62.91 11.70 6.87
CA ARG A 143 63.79 12.57 7.68
C ARG A 143 62.97 13.69 8.36
N ARG A 144 63.04 13.71 9.69
CA ARG A 144 62.74 14.85 10.58
C ARG A 144 63.88 15.88 10.50
N PRO A 145 63.82 17.01 11.23
CA PRO A 145 62.72 17.97 11.45
C PRO A 145 63.23 19.43 11.27
N SER A 146 62.38 20.41 11.64
CA SER A 146 62.71 21.65 12.38
C SER A 146 62.36 23.00 11.72
N ALA A 147 62.07 23.95 12.63
CA ALA A 147 61.75 25.37 12.48
C ALA A 147 60.28 25.74 12.11
N ILE A 148 59.61 26.75 12.66
CA ILE A 148 59.65 27.59 13.88
C ILE A 148 58.57 28.68 13.61
N MET A 149 57.81 29.11 14.63
CA MET A 149 57.01 30.36 14.72
C MET A 149 55.84 30.53 13.70
N ASN A 150 54.73 31.22 13.96
CA ASN A 150 54.31 32.19 14.98
C ASN A 150 52.78 32.37 14.87
N ARG A 151 52.11 32.61 16.03
CA ARG A 151 50.93 33.49 16.28
C ARG A 151 49.77 33.50 15.26
N GLY A 152 48.51 33.25 15.62
CA GLY A 152 47.74 33.89 16.69
C GLY A 152 46.52 34.61 16.07
N PHE A 153 45.48 34.87 16.87
CA PHE A 153 44.17 35.51 16.56
C PHE A 153 43.11 34.59 15.92
N GLU A 154 42.06 34.12 16.59
CA GLU A 154 41.03 34.70 17.49
C GLU A 154 39.81 35.29 16.75
N ARG A 155 38.66 34.63 17.01
CA ARG A 155 37.24 35.03 16.99
C ARG A 155 36.86 36.35 16.27
N VAL A 156 35.84 36.27 15.39
CA VAL A 156 34.44 36.66 15.63
C VAL A 156 33.54 35.84 14.69
#